data_AF-A0A8T8K3Z9-F1
#
_entry.id   AF-A0A8T8K3Z9-F1
#
_cell.length_a   1.000
_cell.length_b   1.000
_cell.length_c   1.000
_cell.angle_alpha   90.00
_cell.angle_beta   90.00
_cell.angle_gamma   90.00
#
_symmetry.space_group_name_H-M   'P 1'
#
loop_
_entity.id
_entity.type
_entity.pdbx_description
1 polymer ?
#
loop_
_entity_poly.entity_id
_entity_poly.type
_entity_poly.pdbx_seq_one_letter_code
_entity_poly.pdbx_strand_id
1 'polypeptide(L)'
;MKASTLLSQIKADIKKYHDLLPDPKYKPGDDSVESIISGYNQENFRKIMDSKYEGLEEDINKKDLDDFKRRIDYFFSIYAPDEVEFREFIKLISIYLSFIAKKPLHPPGIVFDNGKKVYKKGSHFICTGKNIFLKDKESLCRYCVAENEE
;
A
#
# COMPACT_ATOMS: atom_id res chain seq x y z
N MET A 1 13.15 -10.76 -9.76
CA MET A 1 14.19 -10.28 -8.81
C MET A 1 13.86 -10.86 -7.45
N LYS A 2 14.86 -11.04 -6.59
CA LYS A 2 14.62 -11.59 -5.25
C LYS A 2 13.80 -10.61 -4.38
N ALA A 3 12.86 -11.14 -3.60
CA ALA A 3 12.03 -10.34 -2.70
C ALA A 3 12.89 -9.67 -1.62
N SER A 4 13.94 -10.33 -1.13
CA SER A 4 14.93 -9.72 -0.22
C SER A 4 15.66 -8.52 -0.83
N THR A 5 16.01 -8.60 -2.12
CA THR A 5 16.61 -7.49 -2.87
C THR A 5 15.63 -6.33 -3.00
N LEU A 6 14.37 -6.61 -3.33
CA LEU A 6 13.34 -5.57 -3.42
C LEU A 6 13.10 -4.89 -2.07
N LEU A 7 13.00 -5.65 -0.98
CA LEU A 7 12.84 -5.09 0.37
C LEU A 7 14.03 -4.18 0.74
N SER A 8 15.26 -4.61 0.44
CA SER A 8 16.46 -3.81 0.71
C SER A 8 16.45 -2.49 -0.07
N GLN A 9 16.01 -2.53 -1.33
CA GLN A 9 15.84 -1.32 -2.15
C GLN A 9 14.77 -0.39 -1.57
N ILE A 10 13.58 -0.91 -1.25
CA ILE A 10 12.50 -0.12 -0.63
C ILE A 10 13.00 0.53 0.66
N LYS A 11 13.72 -0.21 1.50
CA LYS A 11 14.25 0.30 2.78
C LYS A 11 15.25 1.43 2.58
N ALA A 12 16.14 1.32 1.59
CA ALA A 12 17.09 2.37 1.25
C ALA A 12 16.36 3.63 0.74
N ASP A 13 15.39 3.43 -0.17
CA ASP A 13 14.68 4.53 -0.84
C ASP A 13 13.71 5.25 0.10
N ILE A 14 13.03 4.52 1.00
CA ILE A 14 12.01 5.09 1.89
C ILE A 14 12.60 5.85 3.08
N LYS A 15 13.85 5.54 3.46
CA LYS A 15 14.52 6.12 4.64
C LYS A 15 14.57 7.65 4.60
N LYS A 16 14.72 8.24 3.42
CA LYS A 16 14.77 9.71 3.24
C LYS A 16 13.43 10.40 3.52
N TYR A 17 12.33 9.65 3.59
CA TYR A 17 10.99 10.15 3.90
C TYR A 17 10.62 9.97 5.38
N HIS A 18 11.56 9.57 6.22
CA HIS A 18 11.36 9.46 7.67
C HIS A 18 10.75 10.74 8.26
N ASP A 19 11.23 11.91 7.82
CA ASP A 19 10.81 13.22 8.34
C ASP A 19 9.52 13.75 7.70
N LEU A 20 9.02 13.09 6.65
CA LEU A 20 7.72 13.41 6.02
C LEU A 20 6.55 12.68 6.67
N LEU A 21 6.82 11.78 7.60
CA LEU A 21 5.77 11.23 8.44
C LEU A 21 5.21 12.42 9.22
N PRO A 22 3.93 12.78 9.04
CA PRO A 22 3.36 13.80 9.89
C PRO A 22 3.56 13.34 11.33
N ASP A 23 4.14 14.23 12.16
CA ASP A 23 4.02 14.13 13.62
C ASP A 23 2.56 13.79 13.88
N PRO A 24 2.23 12.68 14.57
CA PRO A 24 0.94 12.04 14.42
C PRO A 24 -0.16 13.07 14.64
N LYS A 25 -0.77 13.54 13.54
CA LYS A 25 -2.12 14.10 13.59
C LYS A 25 -3.13 13.01 13.96
N TYR A 26 -2.65 11.80 14.27
CA TYR A 26 -3.33 10.84 15.12
C TYR A 26 -3.75 11.51 16.43
N LYS A 27 -4.98 12.00 16.43
CA LYS A 27 -5.71 12.24 17.65
C LYS A 27 -6.33 10.90 18.03
N PRO A 28 -6.02 10.33 19.21
CA PRO A 28 -6.76 9.18 19.71
C PRO A 28 -8.27 9.48 19.65
N GLY A 29 -9.03 8.67 18.89
CA GLY A 29 -10.46 8.88 18.64
C GLY A 29 -10.84 9.56 17.31
N ASP A 30 -9.89 9.81 16.41
CA ASP A 30 -10.16 10.24 15.04
C ASP A 30 -10.31 9.04 14.10
N ASP A 31 -11.56 8.65 13.86
CA ASP A 31 -11.96 7.54 12.97
C ASP A 31 -12.16 7.98 11.51
N SER A 32 -11.64 9.14 11.10
CA SER A 32 -11.67 9.56 9.69
C SER A 32 -10.88 8.62 8.78
N VAL A 33 -11.31 8.52 7.52
CA VAL A 33 -10.65 7.73 6.48
C VAL A 33 -9.18 8.14 6.33
N GLU A 34 -8.91 9.44 6.36
CA GLU A 34 -7.57 10.01 6.26
C GLU A 34 -6.68 9.60 7.44
N SER A 35 -7.20 9.68 8.67
CA SER A 35 -6.49 9.26 9.89
C SER A 35 -6.15 7.77 9.85
N ILE A 36 -7.12 6.93 9.47
CA ILE A 36 -6.95 5.48 9.36
C ILE A 36 -5.90 5.11 8.30
N ILE A 37 -5.97 5.72 7.11
CA ILE A 37 -5.00 5.49 6.02
C ILE A 37 -3.61 5.97 6.43
N SER A 38 -3.51 7.14 7.04
CA SER A 38 -2.24 7.70 7.51
C SER A 38 -1.59 6.80 8.56
N GLY A 39 -2.36 6.36 9.56
CA GLY A 39 -1.90 5.41 10.57
C GLY A 39 -1.38 4.09 9.97
N TYR A 40 -2.09 3.56 8.97
CA TYR A 40 -1.66 2.35 8.26
C TYR A 40 -0.35 2.55 7.49
N ASN A 41 -0.17 3.70 6.83
CA ASN A 41 1.07 4.03 6.14
C ASN A 41 2.24 4.17 7.13
N GLN A 42 2.02 4.83 8.27
CA GLN A 42 3.03 4.96 9.33
C GLN A 42 3.41 3.60 9.93
N GLU A 43 2.44 2.73 10.20
CA GLU A 43 2.67 1.38 10.71
C GLU A 43 3.54 0.57 9.74
N ASN A 44 3.22 0.60 8.44
CA ASN A 44 3.97 -0.14 7.44
C ASN A 44 5.35 0.47 7.16
N PHE A 45 5.50 1.79 7.26
CA PHE A 45 6.82 2.42 7.24
C PHE A 45 7.73 1.85 8.35
N ARG A 46 7.24 1.84 9.61
CA ARG A 46 8.00 1.28 10.75
C ARG A 46 8.35 -0.18 10.49
N LYS A 47 7.39 -0.96 9.99
CA LYS A 47 7.64 -2.37 9.61
C LYS A 47 8.71 -2.51 8.54
N ILE A 48 8.75 -1.67 7.51
CA ILE A 48 9.83 -1.69 6.50
C ILE A 48 11.19 -1.39 7.15
N MET A 49 11.24 -0.40 8.04
CA MET A 49 12.48 -0.01 8.72
C MET A 49 12.99 -1.08 9.69
N ASP A 50 12.09 -1.77 10.39
CA ASP A 50 12.44 -2.80 11.37
C ASP A 50 12.61 -4.19 10.76
N SER A 51 12.04 -4.43 9.58
CA SER A 51 12.06 -5.77 8.98
C SER A 51 13.46 -6.19 8.54
N LYS A 52 13.70 -7.48 8.76
CA LYS A 52 14.65 -8.31 8.05
C LYS A 52 13.83 -9.23 7.15
N TYR A 53 14.35 -9.59 5.98
CA TYR A 53 13.65 -10.56 5.14
C TYR A 53 13.71 -11.91 5.86
N GLU A 54 12.55 -12.42 6.27
CA GLU A 54 12.40 -13.67 7.01
C GLU A 54 11.46 -14.58 6.22
N GLY A 55 11.96 -15.74 5.80
CA GLY A 55 11.20 -16.70 5.01
C GLY A 55 12.00 -17.33 3.88
N LEU A 56 11.30 -18.12 3.06
CA LEU A 56 11.86 -18.64 1.82
C LEU A 56 11.99 -17.50 0.82
N GLU A 57 13.08 -17.49 0.07
CA GLU A 57 13.34 -16.46 -0.93
C GLU A 57 12.35 -16.61 -2.10
N GLU A 58 11.55 -15.57 -2.33
CA GLU A 58 10.58 -15.54 -3.43
C GLU A 58 11.12 -14.73 -4.62
N ASP A 59 10.72 -15.13 -5.83
CA ASP A 59 10.99 -14.37 -7.05
C ASP A 59 9.83 -13.43 -7.36
N ILE A 60 10.13 -12.12 -7.33
CA ILE A 60 9.22 -11.09 -7.82
C ILE A 60 9.32 -10.99 -9.33
N ASN A 61 8.18 -11.16 -10.00
CA ASN A 61 8.07 -10.92 -11.43
C ASN A 61 8.34 -9.43 -11.73
N LYS A 62 9.41 -9.18 -12.49
CA LYS A 62 9.84 -7.82 -12.83
C LYS A 62 8.78 -7.08 -13.66
N LYS A 63 8.10 -7.77 -14.58
CA LYS A 63 7.05 -7.15 -15.42
C LYS A 63 5.88 -6.67 -14.56
N ASP A 64 5.50 -7.46 -13.57
CA ASP A 64 4.42 -7.12 -12.65
C ASP A 64 4.79 -5.93 -11.76
N LEU A 65 6.03 -5.89 -11.27
CA LEU A 65 6.55 -4.76 -10.50
C LEU A 65 6.62 -3.48 -11.33
N ASP A 66 7.11 -3.56 -12.56
CA ASP A 66 7.24 -2.40 -13.46
C ASP A 66 5.86 -1.88 -13.89
N ASP A 67 4.89 -2.76 -14.17
CA ASP A 67 3.52 -2.33 -14.48
C ASP A 67 2.82 -1.72 -13.25
N PHE A 68 3.03 -2.27 -12.05
CA PHE A 68 2.52 -1.66 -10.83
C PHE A 68 3.08 -0.24 -10.60
N LYS A 69 4.40 -0.07 -10.75
CA LYS A 69 5.07 1.25 -10.65
C LYS A 69 4.47 2.25 -11.63
N ARG A 70 4.28 1.84 -12.89
CA ARG A 70 3.67 2.69 -13.92
C ARG A 70 2.24 3.11 -13.57
N ARG A 71 1.42 2.19 -13.05
CA ARG A 71 0.02 2.47 -12.66
C ARG A 71 -0.08 3.43 -11.48
N ILE A 72 0.76 3.27 -10.47
CA ILE A 72 0.73 4.14 -9.29
C ILE A 72 1.25 5.54 -9.63
N ASP A 73 2.25 5.63 -10.52
CA ASP A 73 2.70 6.91 -11.07
C ASP A 73 1.59 7.61 -11.86
N TYR A 74 0.85 6.85 -12.69
CA TYR A 74 -0.32 7.37 -13.40
C TYR A 74 -1.40 7.87 -12.45
N PHE A 75 -1.79 7.07 -11.44
CA PHE A 75 -2.76 7.47 -10.43
C PHE A 75 -2.36 8.82 -9.80
N PHE A 76 -1.11 8.94 -9.36
CA PHE A 76 -0.64 10.15 -8.71
C PHE A 76 -0.44 11.35 -9.63
N SER A 77 -0.21 11.12 -10.93
CA SER A 77 -0.20 12.21 -11.92
C SER A 77 -1.56 12.90 -12.07
N ILE A 78 -2.65 12.21 -11.72
CA ILE A 78 -4.02 12.75 -11.78
C ILE A 78 -4.42 13.38 -10.45
N TYR A 79 -4.19 12.67 -9.34
CA TYR A 79 -4.76 13.05 -8.04
C TYR A 79 -3.84 13.89 -7.15
N ALA A 80 -2.52 13.87 -7.39
CA ALA A 80 -1.56 14.64 -6.58
C ALA A 80 -0.32 15.07 -7.40
N PRO A 81 -0.47 15.74 -8.56
CA PRO A 81 0.64 16.01 -9.49
C PRO A 81 1.80 16.81 -8.88
N ASP A 82 1.54 17.62 -7.85
CA ASP A 82 2.53 18.51 -7.24
C ASP A 82 3.17 17.96 -5.95
N GLU A 83 2.65 16.85 -5.40
CA GLU A 83 3.11 16.30 -4.12
C GLU A 83 4.17 15.19 -4.29
N VAL A 84 5.28 15.53 -4.96
CA VAL A 84 6.29 14.55 -5.41
C VAL A 84 6.79 13.62 -4.30
N GLU A 85 7.15 14.17 -3.14
CA GLU A 85 7.72 13.36 -2.06
C GLU A 85 6.69 12.44 -1.41
N PHE A 86 5.47 12.95 -1.18
CA PHE A 86 4.36 12.17 -0.65
C PHE A 86 4.02 10.99 -1.57
N ARG A 87 3.96 11.22 -2.87
CA ARG A 87 3.68 10.18 -3.87
C ARG A 87 4.71 9.06 -3.86
N GLU A 88 6.00 9.42 -3.83
CA GLU A 88 7.07 8.43 -3.78
C GLU A 88 7.05 7.63 -2.47
N PHE A 89 6.73 8.29 -1.34
CA PHE A 89 6.50 7.60 -0.08
C PHE A 89 5.37 6.58 -0.17
N ILE A 90 4.18 6.99 -0.64
CA ILE A 90 3.02 6.09 -0.76
C ILE A 90 3.28 4.97 -1.78
N LYS A 91 4.01 5.26 -2.86
CA LYS A 91 4.42 4.27 -3.85
C LYS A 91 5.27 3.17 -3.23
N LEU A 92 6.27 3.53 -2.43
CA LEU A 92 7.15 2.56 -1.74
C LEU A 92 6.35 1.71 -0.74
N ILE A 93 5.44 2.31 0.04
CA ILE A 93 4.52 1.57 0.91
C ILE A 93 3.66 0.59 0.11
N SER A 94 3.09 1.04 -1.00
CA SER A 94 2.19 0.22 -1.82
C SER A 94 2.91 -0.96 -2.49
N ILE A 95 4.16 -0.78 -2.91
CA ILE A 95 5.02 -1.86 -3.43
C ILE A 95 5.29 -2.87 -2.31
N TYR A 96 5.67 -2.41 -1.12
CA TYR A 96 5.91 -3.28 0.04
C TYR A 96 4.66 -4.12 0.36
N LEU A 97 3.49 -3.50 0.44
CA LEU A 97 2.23 -4.19 0.73
C LEU A 97 1.91 -5.28 -0.30
N SER A 98 2.07 -4.98 -1.59
CA SER A 98 1.67 -5.87 -2.69
C SER A 98 2.67 -7.01 -2.92
N PHE A 99 3.97 -6.71 -2.88
CA PHE A 99 5.01 -7.64 -3.31
C PHE A 99 5.74 -8.32 -2.15
N ILE A 100 5.82 -7.69 -0.97
CA ILE A 100 6.59 -8.20 0.17
C ILE A 100 5.65 -8.68 1.29
N ALA A 101 4.87 -7.78 1.88
CA ALA A 101 4.07 -8.09 3.07
C ALA A 101 2.79 -8.88 2.77
N LYS A 102 2.37 -8.95 1.49
CA LYS A 102 1.12 -9.56 1.03
C LYS A 102 -0.08 -9.09 1.86
N LYS A 103 -0.19 -7.77 1.99
CA LYS A 103 -1.27 -7.10 2.72
C LYS A 103 -2.12 -6.23 1.78
N PRO A 104 -3.38 -5.93 2.15
CA PRO A 104 -4.21 -5.03 1.37
C PRO A 104 -3.59 -3.63 1.23
N LEU A 105 -3.83 -2.97 0.10
CA LEU A 105 -3.41 -1.59 -0.14
C LEU A 105 -4.09 -0.59 0.80
N HIS A 106 -5.30 -0.91 1.28
CA HIS A 106 -6.02 -0.12 2.29
C HIS A 106 -6.17 -0.94 3.58
N PRO A 107 -6.16 -0.30 4.76
CA PRO A 107 -6.19 -1.00 6.04
C PRO A 107 -7.46 -1.84 6.24
N PRO A 108 -7.34 -3.10 6.71
CA PRO A 108 -8.49 -3.85 7.22
C PRO A 108 -9.16 -3.11 8.38
N GLY A 109 -10.49 -3.01 8.34
CA GLY A 109 -11.31 -2.24 9.29
C GLY A 109 -11.79 -0.90 8.71
N ILE A 110 -11.22 -0.42 7.61
CA ILE A 110 -11.66 0.84 6.99
C ILE A 110 -13.05 0.73 6.38
N VAL A 111 -13.85 1.78 6.55
CA VAL A 111 -15.11 2.02 5.85
C VAL A 111 -14.99 3.37 5.14
N PHE A 112 -15.14 3.37 3.82
CA PHE A 112 -15.13 4.57 2.98
C PHE A 112 -16.52 5.24 3.00
N ASP A 113 -16.58 6.50 2.60
CA ASP A 113 -17.81 7.32 2.61
C ASP A 113 -18.97 6.72 1.81
N ASN A 114 -18.67 5.92 0.78
CA ASN A 114 -19.66 5.21 -0.02
C ASN A 114 -20.08 3.84 0.58
N GLY A 115 -19.74 3.57 1.84
CA GLY A 115 -20.03 2.33 2.56
C GLY A 115 -19.16 1.13 2.15
N LYS A 116 -18.24 1.30 1.18
CA LYS A 116 -17.28 0.24 0.83
C LYS A 116 -16.28 0.05 1.97
N LYS A 117 -15.78 -1.17 2.12
CA LYS A 117 -14.91 -1.52 3.25
C LYS A 117 -13.89 -2.58 2.91
N VAL A 118 -12.84 -2.62 3.71
CA VAL A 118 -11.86 -3.73 3.72
C VAL A 118 -11.93 -4.42 5.07
N TYR A 119 -12.01 -5.75 5.09
CA TYR A 119 -12.04 -6.51 6.35
C TYR A 119 -11.31 -7.84 6.21
N LYS A 120 -10.93 -8.43 7.35
CA LYS A 120 -10.31 -9.75 7.41
C LYS A 120 -11.38 -10.82 7.64
N LYS A 121 -11.37 -11.89 6.85
CA LYS A 121 -12.26 -13.06 6.96
C LYS A 121 -11.38 -14.31 7.03
N GLY A 122 -11.12 -14.81 8.25
CA GLY A 122 -10.18 -15.90 8.47
C GLY A 122 -8.75 -15.51 8.05
N SER A 123 -8.14 -16.28 7.16
CA SER A 123 -6.83 -16.00 6.55
C SER A 123 -6.89 -15.00 5.39
N HIS A 124 -8.08 -14.63 4.92
CA HIS A 124 -8.28 -13.81 3.72
C HIS A 124 -8.61 -12.36 4.09
N PHE A 125 -8.39 -11.46 3.14
CA PHE A 125 -8.85 -10.07 3.21
C PHE A 125 -9.88 -9.84 2.11
N ILE A 126 -10.97 -9.15 2.42
CA ILE A 126 -12.06 -8.86 1.48
C ILE A 126 -12.15 -7.35 1.28
N CYS A 127 -12.30 -6.89 0.04
CA CYS A 127 -12.58 -5.50 -0.31
C CYS A 127 -13.86 -5.41 -1.14
N THR A 128 -14.90 -4.80 -0.57
CA THR A 128 -16.23 -4.72 -1.18
C THR A 128 -16.31 -3.72 -2.35
N GLY A 129 -15.27 -2.90 -2.52
CA GLY A 129 -15.12 -1.96 -3.63
C GLY A 129 -14.33 -2.51 -4.82
N LYS A 130 -13.60 -3.62 -4.65
CA LYS A 130 -12.58 -4.07 -5.63
C LYS A 130 -13.16 -4.33 -7.03
N ASN A 131 -14.32 -4.98 -7.12
CA ASN A 131 -15.02 -5.26 -8.39
C ASN A 131 -15.37 -4.00 -9.20
N ILE A 132 -15.57 -2.86 -8.54
CA ILE A 132 -15.90 -1.60 -9.22
C ILE A 132 -14.64 -1.06 -9.91
N PHE A 133 -13.53 -1.00 -9.17
CA PHE A 133 -12.30 -0.39 -9.64
C PHE A 133 -11.47 -1.28 -10.57
N LEU A 134 -11.66 -2.61 -10.57
CA LEU A 134 -10.97 -3.52 -11.50
C LEU A 134 -11.30 -3.28 -12.98
N LYS A 135 -12.41 -2.60 -13.26
CA LYS A 135 -12.80 -2.20 -14.63
C LYS A 135 -11.89 -1.12 -15.20
N ASP A 136 -11.22 -0.34 -14.34
CA ASP A 136 -10.25 0.66 -14.77
C ASP A 136 -9.01 -0.03 -15.34
N LYS A 137 -8.60 0.41 -16.53
CA LYS A 137 -7.39 -0.07 -17.20
C LYS A 137 -6.16 0.12 -16.33
N GLU A 138 -6.08 1.19 -15.54
CA GLU A 138 -4.94 1.56 -14.71
C GLU A 138 -5.08 1.17 -13.23
N SER A 139 -6.12 0.39 -12.91
CA SER A 139 -6.43 -0.02 -11.53
C SER A 139 -5.26 -0.68 -10.78
N LEU A 140 -4.94 -0.13 -9.61
CA LEU A 140 -4.01 -0.72 -8.64
C LEU A 140 -4.57 -1.96 -7.96
N CYS A 141 -5.90 -2.12 -7.95
CA CYS A 141 -6.59 -3.25 -7.32
C CYS A 141 -6.16 -4.61 -7.88
N ARG A 142 -5.59 -4.65 -9.09
CA ARG A 142 -5.02 -5.85 -9.72
C ARG A 142 -3.89 -6.48 -8.91
N TYR A 143 -3.18 -5.67 -8.13
CA TYR A 143 -2.03 -6.10 -7.30
C TYR A 143 -2.36 -6.17 -5.81
N CYS A 144 -3.57 -5.75 -5.42
CA CYS A 144 -4.01 -5.85 -4.04
C CYS A 144 -4.41 -7.28 -3.71
N VAL A 145 -3.90 -7.81 -2.60
CA VAL A 145 -4.21 -9.17 -2.10
C VAL A 145 -5.66 -9.34 -1.65
N ALA A 146 -6.36 -8.24 -1.33
CA ALA A 146 -7.75 -8.33 -0.89
C ALA A 146 -8.62 -8.89 -2.01
N GLU A 147 -9.41 -9.90 -1.71
CA GLU A 147 -10.33 -10.54 -2.63
C GLU A 147 -11.59 -9.70 -2.81
N ASN A 148 -12.33 -9.99 -3.87
CA ASN A 148 -13.63 -9.40 -4.08
C ASN A 148 -14.63 -9.96 -3.06
N GLU A 149 -15.62 -9.17 -2.69
CA GLU A 149 -16.83 -9.74 -2.11
C GLU A 149 -17.57 -10.50 -3.21
N GLU A 150 -17.98 -11.75 -2.90
CA GLU A 150 -18.78 -12.61 -3.78
C GLU A 150 -20.11 -11.97 -4.15
#